data_AF-A0A6A3KGI7-F1
#
_entry.id   AF-A0A6A3KGI7-F1
#
_cell.length_a   1.000
_cell.length_b   1.000
_cell.length_c   1.000
_cell.angle_alpha   90.00
_cell.angle_beta   90.00
_cell.angle_gamma   90.00
#
_symmetry.space_group_name_H-M   'P 1'
#
loop_
_entity.id
_entity.type
_entity.pdbx_description
1 polymer ?
#
loop_
_entity_poly.entity_id
_entity_poly.type
_entity_poly.pdbx_seq_one_letter_code
_entity_poly.pdbx_strand_id
1 'polypeptide(L)'
;MSSEELVRALGELAVSLRRRRDSSNAEKRALLKWLRSLSGEELASLCCVEDVGFVKTLLHMAARSRGSSGGVQEFQLLPRTDGGASGIQSKRAATKTPPRTAPREFVKRPVVRTVDGDVVGSFYSREYEESSRKLLRGMRVLNTLQSCDTVALSMEFFQPAEKKGAKFAEFFQLMEVISRGAFLIESPSEATLKHRVWGEVKWLKEQGYYSLQALFVNQIELNIWTSWKQRKKDTSTKIPLQVLGDKTISHMRDLKQSVSTQVVSTTIFLEARSSLEALMDVLKVFQQSSRVSRRAIDDDDEENQSSSEVPIGAVHDASSTSESSNFECSRLLKAVFQTKARRLVHLQHQVWIPHHRLHLPLQLLQRRRDLLAQGYPGLRENIRWRHFRR
;
A
#
# COMPACT_ATOMS: atom_id res chain seq x y z
N MET A 1 12.81 31.32 34.12
CA MET A 1 12.62 30.69 32.81
C MET A 1 13.99 30.22 32.34
N SER A 2 14.19 28.92 32.23
CA SER A 2 15.47 28.35 31.77
C SER A 2 15.64 28.56 30.26
N SER A 3 16.88 28.53 29.77
CA SER A 3 17.18 28.63 28.32
C SER A 3 16.41 27.57 27.51
N GLU A 4 16.29 26.36 28.07
CA GLU A 4 15.50 25.29 27.47
C GLU A 4 14.00 25.60 27.35
N GLU A 5 13.41 26.23 28.38
CA GLU A 5 12.00 26.63 28.35
C GLU A 5 11.72 27.68 27.29
N LEU A 6 12.63 28.64 27.11
CA LEU A 6 12.50 29.67 26.08
C LEU A 6 12.62 29.08 24.67
N VAL A 7 13.63 28.26 24.42
CA VAL A 7 13.82 27.60 23.11
C VAL A 7 12.65 26.69 22.79
N ARG A 8 12.10 26.00 23.79
CA ARG A 8 10.89 25.18 23.65
C ARG A 8 9.67 26.03 23.29
N ALA A 9 9.44 27.14 23.97
CA ALA A 9 8.34 28.05 23.69
C ALA A 9 8.43 28.66 22.27
N LEU A 10 9.64 29.01 21.81
CA LEU A 10 9.88 29.48 20.45
C LEU A 10 9.61 28.39 19.41
N GLY A 11 9.98 27.14 19.70
CA GLY A 11 9.65 25.98 18.87
C GLY A 11 8.15 25.76 18.75
N GLU A 12 7.40 25.87 19.84
CA GLU A 12 5.94 25.75 19.87
C GLU A 12 5.26 26.89 19.07
N LEU A 13 5.76 28.12 19.21
CA LEU A 13 5.28 29.27 18.44
C LEU A 13 5.50 29.07 16.94
N ALA A 14 6.68 28.60 16.52
CA ALA A 14 6.99 28.34 15.12
C ALA A 14 6.09 27.25 14.51
N VAL A 15 5.75 26.21 15.27
CA VAL A 15 4.80 25.16 14.84
C VAL A 15 3.37 25.72 14.73
N SER A 16 2.95 26.54 15.69
CA SER A 16 1.62 27.18 15.69
C SER A 16 1.43 28.11 14.47
N LEU A 17 2.45 28.88 14.12
CA LEU A 17 2.42 29.75 12.94
C LEU A 17 2.30 28.96 11.63
N ARG A 18 2.89 27.75 11.54
CA ARG A 18 2.73 26.88 10.35
C ARG A 18 1.32 26.32 10.25
N ARG A 19 0.69 25.93 11.36
CA ARG A 19 -0.70 25.44 11.39
C ARG A 19 -1.71 26.47 10.89
N ARG A 20 -1.46 27.78 11.08
CA ARG A 20 -2.35 28.84 10.57
C ARG A 20 -2.32 29.03 9.05
N ARG A 21 -1.35 28.43 8.35
CA ARG A 21 -1.24 28.52 6.88
C ARG A 21 -1.96 27.38 6.17
N ASP A 22 -3.05 26.89 6.77
CA ASP A 22 -3.97 25.91 6.17
C ASP A 22 -4.67 26.54 4.96
N SER A 23 -4.03 26.44 3.79
CA SER A 23 -4.72 26.61 2.54
C SER A 23 -5.75 25.48 2.43
N SER A 24 -7.01 25.84 2.20
CA SER A 24 -8.12 24.90 2.03
C SER A 24 -7.85 23.98 0.83
N ASN A 25 -7.15 22.86 1.05
CA ASN A 25 -6.93 21.85 0.02
C ASN A 25 -8.19 20.97 -0.11
N ALA A 26 -8.95 21.16 -1.20
CA ALA A 26 -10.13 20.37 -1.50
C ALA A 26 -9.84 18.86 -1.64
N GLU A 27 -8.65 18.51 -2.14
CA GLU A 27 -8.24 17.12 -2.27
C GLU A 27 -7.95 16.48 -0.91
N LYS A 28 -7.24 17.18 0.00
CA LYS A 28 -7.04 16.72 1.38
C LYS A 28 -8.38 16.47 2.07
N ARG A 29 -9.37 17.37 1.91
CA ARG A 29 -10.72 17.19 2.47
C ARG A 29 -11.43 15.95 1.90
N ALA A 30 -11.36 15.74 0.58
CA ALA A 30 -11.95 14.56 -0.06
C ALA A 30 -11.28 13.26 0.40
N LEU A 31 -9.95 13.26 0.53
CA LEU A 31 -9.15 12.13 0.99
C LEU A 31 -9.47 11.79 2.46
N LEU A 32 -9.52 12.78 3.35
CA LEU A 32 -9.93 12.59 4.75
C LEU A 32 -11.38 12.12 4.88
N LYS A 33 -12.30 12.61 4.05
CA LYS A 33 -13.69 12.11 3.99
C LYS A 33 -13.72 10.64 3.61
N TRP A 34 -12.91 10.23 2.64
CA TRP A 34 -12.78 8.83 2.25
C TRP A 34 -12.16 7.98 3.36
N LEU A 35 -11.06 8.38 3.97
CA LEU A 35 -10.45 7.61 5.06
C LEU A 35 -11.41 7.41 6.25
N ARG A 36 -12.24 8.41 6.58
CA ARG A 36 -13.28 8.28 7.61
C ARG A 36 -14.42 7.35 7.23
N SER A 37 -14.62 7.09 5.93
CA SER A 37 -15.62 6.13 5.46
C SER A 37 -15.16 4.67 5.62
N LEU A 38 -13.85 4.42 5.68
CA LEU A 38 -13.27 3.09 5.82
C LEU A 38 -13.55 2.46 7.19
N SER A 39 -13.62 1.13 7.26
CA SER A 39 -13.60 0.38 8.52
C SER A 39 -12.25 0.56 9.23
N GLY A 40 -12.19 0.22 10.52
CA GLY A 40 -10.92 0.26 11.26
C GLY A 40 -9.90 -0.72 10.69
N GLU A 41 -10.36 -1.86 10.17
CA GLU A 41 -9.53 -2.90 9.55
C GLU A 41 -9.00 -2.46 8.20
N GLU A 42 -9.84 -1.84 7.37
CA GLU A 42 -9.43 -1.28 6.07
C GLU A 42 -8.37 -0.17 6.26
N LEU A 43 -8.59 0.73 7.24
CA LEU A 43 -7.61 1.77 7.55
C LEU A 43 -6.31 1.20 8.13
N ALA A 44 -6.40 0.17 8.98
CA ALA A 44 -5.23 -0.54 9.50
C ALA A 44 -4.41 -1.19 8.38
N SER A 45 -5.10 -1.82 7.41
CA SER A 45 -4.47 -2.42 6.23
C SER A 45 -3.74 -1.37 5.39
N LEU A 46 -4.31 -0.18 5.20
CA LEU A 46 -3.62 0.92 4.50
C LEU A 46 -2.36 1.39 5.24
N CYS A 47 -2.36 1.33 6.57
CA CYS A 47 -1.21 1.73 7.39
C CYS A 47 -0.14 0.64 7.53
N CYS A 48 -0.39 -0.55 6.98
CA CYS A 48 0.54 -1.67 7.03
C CYS A 48 1.63 -1.51 5.96
N VAL A 49 2.87 -1.85 6.31
CA VAL A 49 4.00 -1.83 5.39
C VAL A 49 4.62 -3.20 5.35
N GLU A 50 4.45 -3.87 4.22
CA GLU A 50 5.03 -5.17 3.90
C GLU A 50 6.22 -4.94 2.95
N ASP A 51 7.42 -4.85 3.53
CA ASP A 51 8.68 -4.79 2.81
C ASP A 51 9.84 -5.15 3.74
N VAL A 52 10.57 -6.21 3.38
CA VAL A 52 11.67 -6.76 4.20
C VAL A 52 12.79 -5.75 4.43
N GLY A 53 13.17 -4.95 3.42
CA GLY A 53 14.26 -3.99 3.55
C GLY A 53 13.88 -2.83 4.45
N PHE A 54 12.67 -2.30 4.28
CA PHE A 54 12.12 -1.24 5.11
C PHE A 54 12.02 -1.67 6.57
N VAL A 55 11.47 -2.86 6.84
CA VAL A 55 11.35 -3.36 8.21
C VAL A 55 12.72 -3.59 8.84
N LYS A 56 13.69 -4.16 8.11
CA LYS A 56 15.07 -4.29 8.59
C LYS A 56 15.71 -2.93 8.90
N THR A 57 15.55 -1.94 8.02
CA THR A 57 16.06 -0.58 8.26
C THR A 57 15.42 0.04 9.50
N LEU A 58 14.10 -0.05 9.67
CA LEU A 58 13.41 0.45 10.87
C LEU A 58 13.89 -0.25 12.14
N LEU A 59 14.07 -1.58 12.11
CA LEU A 59 14.60 -2.35 13.25
C LEU A 59 16.02 -1.91 13.60
N HIS A 60 16.88 -1.67 12.61
CA HIS A 60 18.23 -1.18 12.82
C HIS A 60 18.23 0.25 13.41
N MET A 61 17.42 1.17 12.88
CA MET A 61 17.27 2.51 13.43
C MET A 61 16.83 2.45 14.89
N ALA A 62 15.80 1.64 15.19
CA ALA A 62 15.30 1.44 16.54
C ALA A 62 16.36 0.84 17.48
N ALA A 63 17.18 -0.09 17.01
CA ALA A 63 18.30 -0.63 17.79
C ALA A 63 19.33 0.45 18.13
N ARG A 64 19.67 1.33 17.17
CA ARG A 64 20.60 2.46 17.42
C ARG A 64 20.03 3.52 18.36
N SER A 65 18.71 3.56 18.55
CA SER A 65 18.09 4.45 19.52
C SER A 65 18.20 3.98 20.98
N ARG A 66 18.58 2.72 21.24
CA ARG A 66 18.50 2.10 22.58
C ARG A 66 19.53 2.59 23.61
N GLY A 67 20.62 3.23 23.15
CA GLY A 67 21.68 3.74 24.04
C GLY A 67 21.62 5.25 24.32
N SER A 68 20.60 5.95 23.82
CA SER A 68 20.50 7.41 23.97
C SER A 68 19.49 7.74 25.06
N SER A 69 19.96 8.23 26.21
CA SER A 69 19.09 8.65 27.30
C SER A 69 18.44 10.00 26.96
N GLY A 70 17.25 9.95 26.37
CA GLY A 70 16.39 11.12 26.21
C GLY A 70 16.25 11.61 24.77
N GLY A 71 15.01 11.84 24.35
CA GLY A 71 14.69 12.52 23.09
C GLY A 71 14.44 11.61 21.88
N VAL A 72 13.72 12.16 20.91
CA VAL A 72 13.49 11.54 19.61
C VAL A 72 14.80 11.54 18.82
N GLN A 73 15.21 10.35 18.37
CA GLN A 73 16.44 10.19 17.60
C GLN A 73 16.17 10.44 16.12
N GLU A 74 17.05 11.20 15.48
CA GLU A 74 16.95 11.52 14.07
C GLU A 74 18.03 10.85 13.24
N PHE A 75 17.65 10.53 12.01
CA PHE A 75 18.44 9.79 11.06
C PHE A 75 18.25 10.39 9.68
N GLN A 76 19.25 10.22 8.84
CA GLN A 76 19.17 10.50 7.41
C GLN A 76 19.35 9.19 6.67
N LEU A 77 18.40 8.83 5.79
CA LEU A 77 18.60 7.72 4.87
C LEU A 77 19.60 8.16 3.81
N LEU A 78 20.62 7.34 3.57
CA LEU A 78 21.58 7.62 2.53
C LEU A 78 20.97 7.26 1.16
N PRO A 79 21.29 8.03 0.10
CA PRO A 79 21.10 7.58 -1.27
C PRO A 79 21.76 6.22 -1.43
N ARG A 80 21.18 5.34 -2.25
CA ARG A 80 21.92 4.16 -2.68
C ARG A 80 23.05 4.61 -3.58
N THR A 81 24.24 4.70 -3.01
CA THR A 81 25.47 4.64 -3.78
C THR A 81 25.62 3.19 -4.20
N ASP A 82 25.46 2.93 -5.50
CA ASP A 82 25.96 1.69 -6.09
C ASP A 82 27.48 1.71 -5.93
N GLY A 83 27.97 1.18 -4.81
CA GLY A 83 29.38 1.05 -4.46
C GLY A 83 29.98 2.22 -3.67
N GLY A 84 30.51 1.89 -2.49
CA GLY A 84 31.75 2.49 -2.00
C GLY A 84 31.68 3.32 -0.72
N ALA A 85 32.00 2.69 0.42
CA ALA A 85 32.99 3.11 1.44
C ALA A 85 32.79 2.24 2.69
N SER A 86 33.77 1.63 3.36
CA SER A 86 35.23 1.66 3.35
C SER A 86 35.72 0.47 4.20
N GLY A 87 36.80 -0.20 3.80
CA GLY A 87 37.48 -1.22 4.61
C GLY A 87 37.98 -2.43 3.83
N ILE A 88 39.16 -2.28 3.22
CA ILE A 88 40.17 -3.32 2.92
C ILE A 88 39.63 -4.76 2.80
N GLN A 89 39.31 -5.19 1.58
CA GLN A 89 39.86 -6.43 1.02
C GLN A 89 39.50 -6.54 -0.47
N SER A 90 40.55 -6.69 -1.27
CA SER A 90 40.51 -6.95 -2.70
C SER A 90 40.02 -8.37 -2.97
N LYS A 91 38.88 -8.52 -3.67
CA LYS A 91 38.67 -9.52 -4.74
C LYS A 91 37.28 -9.36 -5.36
N ARG A 92 37.30 -9.27 -6.70
CA ARG A 92 36.17 -9.23 -7.65
C ARG A 92 34.83 -9.73 -7.08
N ALA A 93 33.90 -8.81 -6.86
CA ALA A 93 32.49 -9.14 -6.73
C ALA A 93 31.72 -8.32 -7.77
N ALA A 94 31.01 -9.04 -8.64
CA ALA A 94 30.21 -8.49 -9.72
C ALA A 94 29.22 -7.43 -9.19
N THR A 95 29.21 -6.27 -9.85
CA THR A 95 28.28 -5.16 -9.68
C THR A 95 26.87 -5.61 -10.02
N LYS A 96 26.18 -6.23 -9.06
CA LYS A 96 24.72 -6.39 -9.09
C LYS A 96 24.14 -5.18 -8.37
N THR A 97 23.40 -4.35 -9.11
CA THR A 97 22.60 -3.27 -8.54
C THR A 97 21.72 -3.84 -7.41
N PRO A 98 21.72 -3.27 -6.20
CA PRO A 98 20.95 -3.80 -5.10
C PRO A 98 19.45 -3.79 -5.46
N PRO A 99 18.69 -4.85 -5.16
CA PRO A 99 17.26 -4.93 -5.51
C PRO A 99 16.50 -3.76 -4.87
N ARG A 100 15.49 -3.20 -5.53
CA ARG A 100 14.74 -1.99 -5.10
C ARG A 100 14.25 -2.03 -3.64
N THR A 101 14.06 -3.22 -3.08
CA THR A 101 13.59 -3.52 -1.72
C THR A 101 14.70 -3.85 -0.73
N ALA A 102 15.98 -3.81 -1.11
CA ALA A 102 17.09 -4.03 -0.17
C ALA A 102 17.13 -2.94 0.94
N PRO A 103 17.57 -3.29 2.17
CA PRO A 103 17.70 -2.35 3.27
C PRO A 103 18.49 -1.10 2.89
N ARG A 104 18.09 0.06 3.39
CA ARG A 104 18.85 1.30 3.25
C ARG A 104 19.81 1.52 4.40
N GLU A 105 20.98 2.01 4.05
CA GLU A 105 21.93 2.61 4.98
C GLU A 105 21.40 3.94 5.50
N PHE A 106 21.79 4.27 6.72
CA PHE A 106 21.38 5.50 7.37
C PHE A 106 22.46 5.99 8.32
N VAL A 107 22.49 7.30 8.49
CA VAL A 107 23.38 7.98 9.43
C VAL A 107 22.53 8.60 10.53
N LYS A 108 22.92 8.37 11.78
CA LYS A 108 22.31 9.04 12.93
C LYS A 108 22.79 10.50 12.96
N ARG A 109 21.91 11.45 13.27
CA ARG A 109 22.30 12.86 13.42
C ARG A 109 23.49 12.97 14.38
N PRO A 110 24.59 13.63 13.99
CA PRO A 110 25.71 13.90 14.87
C PRO A 110 25.28 14.72 16.09
N VAL A 111 25.82 14.39 17.26
CA VAL A 111 25.61 15.17 18.48
C VAL A 111 26.57 16.36 18.43
N VAL A 112 26.03 17.56 18.24
CA VAL A 112 26.82 18.80 18.31
C VAL A 112 26.83 19.27 19.76
N ARG A 113 27.99 19.66 20.27
CA ARG A 113 28.13 20.25 21.61
C ARG A 113 28.59 21.70 21.49
N THR A 114 28.05 22.56 22.34
CA THR A 114 28.57 23.93 22.50
C THR A 114 29.93 23.90 23.20
N VAL A 115 30.61 25.05 23.21
CA VAL A 115 31.89 25.22 23.93
C VAL A 115 31.73 24.92 25.42
N ASP A 116 30.54 25.20 25.98
CA ASP A 116 30.21 24.96 27.39
C ASP A 116 29.85 23.49 27.69
N GLY A 117 29.85 22.63 26.67
CA GLY A 117 29.53 21.21 26.79
C GLY A 117 28.06 20.87 26.63
N ASP A 118 27.18 21.86 26.41
CA ASP A 118 25.76 21.64 26.20
C ASP A 118 25.50 20.93 24.87
N VAL A 119 24.59 19.96 24.88
CA VAL A 119 24.21 19.24 23.67
C VAL A 119 23.22 20.09 22.87
N VAL A 120 23.62 20.48 21.66
CA VAL A 120 22.74 21.12 20.67
C VAL A 120 21.95 20.02 19.96
N GLY A 121 20.78 19.71 20.51
CA GLY A 121 19.83 18.75 19.95
C GLY A 121 18.76 19.39 19.06
N SER A 122 18.08 18.55 18.28
CA SER A 122 16.82 18.97 17.65
C SER A 122 15.75 19.13 18.72
N PHE A 123 15.22 20.34 18.85
CA PHE A 123 14.15 20.63 19.81
C PHE A 123 12.81 20.20 19.23
N TYR A 124 12.09 19.36 19.97
CA TYR A 124 10.73 18.95 19.65
C TYR A 124 9.76 19.56 20.64
N SER A 125 8.56 19.88 20.16
CA SER A 125 7.47 20.22 21.07
C SER A 125 7.13 19.00 21.92
N ARG A 126 6.61 19.24 23.13
CA ARG A 126 6.15 18.16 24.01
C ARG A 126 5.11 17.27 23.33
N GLU A 127 4.20 17.88 22.57
CA GLU A 127 3.17 17.18 21.78
C GLU A 127 3.80 16.19 20.78
N TYR A 128 4.90 16.60 20.11
CA TYR A 128 5.61 15.76 19.16
C TYR A 128 6.29 14.56 19.84
N GLU A 129 6.93 14.77 20.98
CA GLU A 129 7.58 13.69 21.74
C GLU A 129 6.58 12.67 22.29
N GLU A 130 5.46 13.15 22.84
CA GLU A 130 4.38 12.31 23.34
C GLU A 130 3.74 11.50 22.21
N SER A 131 3.48 12.15 21.07
CA SER A 131 3.00 11.50 19.84
C SER A 131 3.99 10.45 19.34
N SER A 132 5.28 10.78 19.29
CA SER A 132 6.33 9.86 18.84
C SER A 132 6.40 8.62 19.73
N ARG A 133 6.26 8.81 21.05
CA ARG A 133 6.24 7.72 22.03
C ARG A 133 4.97 6.86 21.90
N LYS A 134 3.81 7.49 21.68
CA LYS A 134 2.53 6.79 21.46
C LYS A 134 2.60 5.94 20.19
N LEU A 135 3.09 6.50 19.09
CA LEU A 135 3.27 5.78 17.82
C LEU A 135 4.18 4.57 18.00
N LEU A 136 5.39 4.76 18.55
CA LEU A 136 6.32 3.65 18.81
C LEU A 136 5.71 2.53 19.65
N ARG A 137 4.99 2.89 20.73
CA ARG A 137 4.33 1.90 21.60
C ARG A 137 3.27 1.10 20.89
N GLY A 138 2.67 1.63 19.83
CA GLY A 138 1.64 0.95 19.07
C GLY A 138 2.15 0.34 17.75
N MET A 139 3.37 0.62 17.29
CA MET A 139 3.99 -0.12 16.19
C MET A 139 4.13 -1.61 16.56
N ARG A 140 4.01 -2.51 15.59
CA ARG A 140 4.14 -3.96 15.72
C ARG A 140 4.91 -4.46 14.51
N VAL A 141 5.92 -5.28 14.73
CA VAL A 141 6.55 -6.05 13.66
C VAL A 141 5.89 -7.41 13.65
N LEU A 142 5.34 -7.78 12.50
CA LEU A 142 4.70 -9.06 12.27
C LEU A 142 5.70 -9.98 11.57
N ASN A 143 5.65 -11.25 11.92
CA ASN A 143 6.47 -12.28 11.31
C ASN A 143 5.55 -13.18 10.48
N THR A 144 5.34 -12.82 9.21
CA THR A 144 4.73 -13.73 8.26
C THR A 144 5.83 -14.59 7.68
N LEU A 145 5.75 -15.90 7.91
CA LEU A 145 6.62 -16.90 7.26
C LEU A 145 8.13 -16.81 7.61
N GLN A 146 8.47 -16.61 8.90
CA GLN A 146 9.85 -16.54 9.41
C GLN A 146 10.67 -15.31 8.95
N SER A 147 10.10 -14.43 8.15
CA SER A 147 10.64 -13.10 7.85
C SER A 147 9.89 -12.02 8.60
N CYS A 148 10.61 -11.19 9.37
CA CYS A 148 10.10 -9.91 9.87
C CYS A 148 9.99 -8.93 8.68
N ASP A 149 8.97 -9.10 7.87
CA ASP A 149 8.74 -8.39 6.60
C ASP A 149 7.68 -7.28 6.73
N THR A 150 6.89 -7.32 7.80
CA THR A 150 5.71 -6.49 7.93
C THR A 150 5.75 -5.65 9.21
N VAL A 151 5.48 -4.36 9.08
CA VAL A 151 5.25 -3.46 10.21
C VAL A 151 3.87 -2.83 10.12
N ALA A 152 3.15 -2.84 11.24
CA ALA A 152 1.77 -2.37 11.34
C ALA A 152 1.55 -1.56 12.62
N LEU A 153 0.44 -0.83 12.67
CA LEU A 153 -0.04 -0.16 13.88
C LEU A 153 -1.02 -1.05 14.65
N SER A 154 -0.98 -0.93 15.97
CA SER A 154 -1.93 -1.54 16.91
C SER A 154 -3.36 -1.16 16.54
N MET A 155 -4.29 -2.12 16.61
CA MET A 155 -5.71 -1.87 16.35
C MET A 155 -6.32 -0.81 17.27
N GLU A 156 -5.69 -0.54 18.42
CA GLU A 156 -6.04 0.55 19.34
C GLU A 156 -6.12 1.93 18.64
N PHE A 157 -5.33 2.18 17.59
CA PHE A 157 -5.41 3.45 16.83
C PHE A 157 -6.64 3.55 15.93
N PHE A 158 -7.25 2.41 15.60
CA PHE A 158 -8.36 2.30 14.66
C PHE A 158 -9.66 1.91 15.36
N GLN A 159 -9.73 2.05 16.67
CA GLN A 159 -10.99 1.94 17.40
C GLN A 159 -11.78 3.24 17.20
N PRO A 160 -13.08 3.17 16.87
CA PRO A 160 -13.92 4.36 16.85
C PRO A 160 -13.93 4.99 18.25
N ALA A 161 -13.71 6.30 18.33
CA ALA A 161 -13.94 6.99 19.59
C ALA A 161 -15.43 6.88 19.95
N GLU A 162 -15.73 6.49 21.19
CA GLU A 162 -17.11 6.36 21.69
C GLU A 162 -17.85 7.71 21.67
N LYS A 163 -17.11 8.83 21.66
CA LYS A 163 -17.67 10.18 21.61
C LYS A 163 -17.99 10.58 20.17
N LYS A 164 -19.29 10.82 19.92
CA LYS A 164 -19.85 11.39 18.69
C LYS A 164 -19.02 12.59 18.21
N GLY A 165 -18.25 12.43 17.13
CA GLY A 165 -17.66 13.59 16.48
C GLY A 165 -16.68 13.26 15.36
N ALA A 166 -15.74 12.36 15.57
CA ALA A 166 -14.71 12.10 14.56
C ALA A 166 -14.14 10.68 14.67
N LYS A 167 -14.50 9.84 13.68
CA LYS A 167 -13.92 8.50 13.49
C LYS A 167 -12.40 8.63 13.33
N PHE A 168 -11.64 7.87 14.12
CA PHE A 168 -10.17 7.85 14.12
C PHE A 168 -9.49 9.21 14.36
N ALA A 169 -10.13 10.12 15.12
CA ALA A 169 -9.60 11.46 15.38
C ALA A 169 -8.16 11.44 15.92
N GLU A 170 -7.89 10.57 16.90
CA GLU A 170 -6.57 10.45 17.51
C GLU A 170 -5.51 9.99 16.51
N PHE A 171 -5.86 9.08 15.61
CA PHE A 171 -4.96 8.63 14.55
C PHE A 171 -4.56 9.79 13.63
N PHE A 172 -5.54 10.57 13.15
CA PHE A 172 -5.23 11.71 12.27
C PHE A 172 -4.43 12.80 12.98
N GLN A 173 -4.78 13.10 14.23
CA GLN A 173 -4.01 14.04 15.04
C GLN A 173 -2.55 13.59 15.19
N LEU A 174 -2.32 12.30 15.43
CA LEU A 174 -0.98 11.74 15.55
C LEU A 174 -0.16 11.93 14.25
N MET A 175 -0.76 11.64 13.10
CA MET A 175 -0.11 11.81 11.80
C MET A 175 0.20 13.28 11.51
N GLU A 176 -0.73 14.18 11.83
CA GLU A 176 -0.52 15.64 11.71
C GLU A 176 0.61 16.12 12.61
N VAL A 177 0.68 15.68 13.86
CA VAL A 177 1.78 16.08 14.76
C VAL A 177 3.13 15.59 14.25
N ILE A 178 3.23 14.31 13.85
CA ILE A 178 4.51 13.70 13.43
C ILE A 178 5.01 14.27 12.10
N SER A 179 4.09 14.63 11.19
CA SER A 179 4.41 15.34 9.94
C SER A 179 4.57 16.85 10.11
N ARG A 180 4.45 17.39 11.34
CA ARG A 180 4.50 18.82 11.65
C ARG A 180 3.43 19.63 10.89
N GLY A 181 2.25 19.05 10.74
CA GLY A 181 1.07 19.62 10.08
C GLY A 181 1.02 19.40 8.57
N ALA A 182 1.98 18.68 8.00
CA ALA A 182 2.10 18.52 6.55
C ALA A 182 1.44 17.25 5.99
N PHE A 183 0.82 16.43 6.84
CA PHE A 183 0.21 15.16 6.43
C PHE A 183 -0.88 15.40 5.38
N LEU A 184 -0.76 14.71 4.24
CA LEU A 184 -1.72 14.74 3.13
C LEU A 184 -1.96 16.14 2.54
N ILE A 185 -1.08 17.11 2.79
CA ILE A 185 -1.21 18.47 2.23
C ILE A 185 -0.90 18.48 0.73
N GLU A 186 0.17 17.81 0.29
CA GLU A 186 0.62 17.84 -1.09
C GLU A 186 0.64 16.42 -1.67
N SER A 187 0.02 16.22 -2.83
CA SER A 187 0.04 14.92 -3.51
C SER A 187 1.47 14.61 -3.97
N PRO A 188 2.05 13.44 -3.62
CA PRO A 188 3.34 13.03 -4.12
C PRO A 188 3.34 12.87 -5.65
N SER A 189 4.50 13.11 -6.27
CA SER A 189 4.72 12.86 -7.69
C SER A 189 4.56 11.37 -8.03
N GLU A 190 4.23 11.05 -9.28
CA GLU A 190 4.11 9.65 -9.70
C GLU A 190 5.40 8.86 -9.51
N ALA A 191 6.56 9.48 -9.78
CA ALA A 191 7.86 8.86 -9.51
C ALA A 191 8.01 8.48 -8.02
N THR A 192 7.62 9.36 -7.11
CA THR A 192 7.68 9.09 -5.66
C THR A 192 6.78 7.91 -5.28
N LEU A 193 5.58 7.83 -5.87
CA LEU A 193 4.65 6.71 -5.61
C LEU A 193 5.12 5.40 -6.24
N LYS A 194 5.76 5.43 -7.42
CA LYS A 194 6.37 4.24 -8.01
C LYS A 194 7.46 3.68 -7.08
N HIS A 195 8.32 4.53 -6.53
CA HIS A 195 9.38 4.13 -5.59
C HIS A 195 8.90 4.05 -4.13
N ARG A 196 7.66 3.59 -3.90
CA ARG A 196 6.90 3.69 -2.63
C ARG A 196 7.68 3.40 -1.35
N VAL A 197 8.52 2.35 -1.34
CA VAL A 197 9.24 1.86 -0.14
C VAL A 197 10.27 2.88 0.37
N TRP A 198 10.89 3.62 -0.56
CA TRP A 198 11.92 4.61 -0.26
C TRP A 198 11.57 6.00 -0.78
N GLY A 199 10.32 6.18 -1.19
CA GLY A 199 9.80 7.47 -1.60
C GLY A 199 9.76 8.38 -0.38
N GLU A 200 10.15 9.63 -0.56
CA GLU A 200 10.01 10.64 0.48
C GLU A 200 9.06 11.72 -0.04
N VAL A 201 7.98 11.95 0.70
CA VAL A 201 7.12 13.10 0.47
C VAL A 201 7.85 14.39 0.82
N LYS A 202 7.40 15.51 0.25
CA LYS A 202 8.11 16.78 0.33
C LYS A 202 8.44 17.22 1.76
N TRP A 203 7.48 17.08 2.68
CA TRP A 203 7.68 17.48 4.08
C TRP A 203 8.74 16.66 4.82
N LEU A 204 9.00 15.43 4.39
CA LEU A 204 10.06 14.59 4.97
C LEU A 204 11.41 14.98 4.36
N LYS A 205 11.47 15.14 3.03
CA LYS A 205 12.68 15.58 2.30
C LYS A 205 13.25 16.88 2.86
N GLU A 206 12.38 17.85 3.13
CA GLU A 206 12.77 19.17 3.66
C GLU A 206 13.36 19.11 5.08
N GLN A 207 13.20 18.02 5.83
CA GLN A 207 13.78 17.88 7.18
C GLN A 207 15.26 17.50 7.14
N GLY A 208 15.70 16.79 6.09
CA GLY A 208 17.05 16.21 5.97
C GLY A 208 17.31 15.05 6.94
N TYR A 209 17.19 15.31 8.24
CA TYR A 209 17.21 14.32 9.30
C TYR A 209 15.82 14.19 9.92
N TYR A 210 15.34 12.97 10.07
CA TYR A 210 14.01 12.69 10.57
C TYR A 210 13.99 11.50 11.52
N SER A 211 12.94 11.45 12.33
CA SER A 211 12.73 10.35 13.27
C SER A 211 12.27 9.08 12.55
N LEU A 212 12.47 7.92 13.17
CA LEU A 212 11.96 6.65 12.63
C LEU A 212 10.43 6.65 12.54
N GLN A 213 9.77 7.40 13.42
CA GLN A 213 8.34 7.64 13.44
C GLN A 213 7.92 8.45 12.21
N ALA A 214 8.64 9.54 11.90
CA ALA A 214 8.38 10.34 10.70
C ALA A 214 8.57 9.52 9.42
N LEU A 215 9.60 8.68 9.35
CA LEU A 215 9.79 7.76 8.22
C LEU A 215 8.61 6.79 8.07
N PHE A 216 8.12 6.24 9.17
CA PHE A 216 6.97 5.35 9.15
C PHE A 216 5.67 6.07 8.75
N VAL A 217 5.43 7.28 9.25
CA VAL A 217 4.28 8.11 8.86
C VAL A 217 4.33 8.50 7.38
N ASN A 218 5.51 8.82 6.85
CA ASN A 218 5.70 9.01 5.40
C ASN A 218 5.27 7.77 4.61
N GLN A 219 5.62 6.57 5.08
CA GLN A 219 5.23 5.35 4.39
C GLN A 219 3.71 5.12 4.41
N ILE A 220 3.06 5.41 5.53
CA ILE A 220 1.59 5.40 5.65
C ILE A 220 0.97 6.40 4.65
N GLU A 221 1.51 7.60 4.57
CA GLU A 221 1.04 8.63 3.64
C GLU A 221 1.17 8.18 2.17
N LEU A 222 2.29 7.57 1.80
CA LEU A 222 2.49 7.03 0.45
C LEU A 222 1.50 5.90 0.13
N ASN A 223 1.23 5.02 1.09
CA ASN A 223 0.23 3.96 0.93
C ASN A 223 -1.17 4.56 0.69
N ILE A 224 -1.56 5.54 1.50
CA ILE A 224 -2.84 6.24 1.38
C ILE A 224 -2.99 6.91 0.01
N TRP A 225 -1.96 7.65 -0.44
CA TRP A 225 -1.99 8.30 -1.75
C TRP A 225 -2.06 7.31 -2.90
N THR A 226 -1.33 6.20 -2.80
CA THR A 226 -1.35 5.13 -3.80
C THR A 226 -2.77 4.57 -3.95
N SER A 227 -3.38 4.19 -2.84
CA SER A 227 -4.75 3.64 -2.83
C SER A 227 -5.80 4.69 -3.26
N TRP A 228 -5.62 5.95 -2.88
CA TRP A 228 -6.50 7.05 -3.32
C TRP A 228 -6.46 7.26 -4.83
N LYS A 229 -5.26 7.32 -5.43
CA LYS A 229 -5.10 7.49 -6.88
C LYS A 229 -5.61 6.26 -7.63
N GLN A 230 -5.35 5.06 -7.14
CA GLN A 230 -5.90 3.83 -7.71
C GLN A 230 -7.43 3.85 -7.70
N ARG A 231 -8.04 4.22 -6.57
CA ARG A 231 -9.49 4.36 -6.45
C ARG A 231 -10.06 5.35 -7.47
N LYS A 232 -9.43 6.52 -7.65
CA LYS A 232 -9.86 7.50 -8.66
C LYS A 232 -9.79 6.92 -10.07
N LYS A 233 -8.72 6.19 -10.40
CA LYS A 233 -8.57 5.49 -11.69
C LYS A 233 -9.66 4.43 -11.89
N ASP A 234 -9.97 3.66 -10.86
CA ASP A 234 -11.02 2.63 -10.92
C ASP A 234 -12.42 3.25 -11.04
N THR A 235 -12.71 4.36 -10.35
CA THR A 235 -14.00 5.06 -10.51
C THR A 235 -14.13 5.66 -11.91
N SER A 236 -13.07 6.27 -12.43
CA SER A 236 -13.03 6.83 -13.78
C SER A 236 -13.27 5.76 -14.86
N THR A 237 -12.80 4.53 -14.64
CA THR A 237 -12.96 3.42 -15.61
C THR A 237 -14.27 2.64 -15.43
N LYS A 238 -14.79 2.56 -14.20
CA LYS A 238 -16.07 1.90 -13.90
C LYS A 238 -17.28 2.67 -14.44
N ILE A 239 -17.27 4.01 -14.42
CA ILE A 239 -18.42 4.80 -14.89
C ILE A 239 -18.71 4.57 -16.39
N PRO A 240 -17.72 4.65 -17.31
CA PRO A 240 -17.93 4.32 -18.72
C PRO A 240 -18.38 2.86 -18.92
N LEU A 241 -17.78 1.91 -18.20
CA LEU A 241 -18.14 0.50 -18.30
C LEU A 241 -19.57 0.22 -17.80
N GLN A 242 -20.01 0.92 -16.76
CA GLN A 242 -21.36 0.80 -16.22
C GLN A 242 -22.39 1.40 -17.19
N VAL A 243 -22.15 2.63 -17.68
CA VAL A 243 -23.04 3.29 -18.65
C VAL A 243 -23.16 2.46 -19.93
N LEU A 244 -22.04 1.93 -20.42
CA LEU A 244 -22.02 1.10 -21.62
C LEU A 244 -22.72 -0.24 -21.37
N GLY A 245 -22.49 -0.87 -20.22
CA GLY A 245 -23.18 -2.10 -19.82
C GLY A 245 -24.69 -1.93 -19.69
N ASP A 246 -25.15 -0.83 -19.08
CA ASP A 246 -26.57 -0.51 -18.92
C ASP A 246 -27.23 -0.28 -20.30
N LYS A 247 -26.54 0.40 -21.22
CA LYS A 247 -26.99 0.59 -22.61
C LYS A 247 -27.10 -0.72 -23.37
N THR A 248 -26.10 -1.60 -23.28
CA THR A 248 -26.14 -2.93 -23.90
C THR A 248 -27.29 -3.77 -23.34
N ILE A 249 -27.51 -3.74 -22.02
CA ILE A 249 -28.62 -4.47 -21.38
C ILE A 249 -29.98 -3.93 -21.85
N SER A 250 -30.12 -2.61 -22.04
CA SER A 250 -31.34 -2.01 -22.60
C SER A 250 -31.60 -2.53 -24.01
N HIS A 251 -30.63 -2.43 -24.92
CA HIS A 251 -30.81 -2.88 -26.30
C HIS A 251 -31.13 -4.38 -26.40
N MET A 252 -30.52 -5.22 -25.55
CA MET A 252 -30.86 -6.64 -25.48
C MET A 252 -32.28 -6.89 -24.97
N ARG A 253 -32.77 -6.06 -24.04
CA ARG A 253 -34.15 -6.15 -23.54
C ARG A 253 -35.14 -5.77 -24.64
N ASP A 254 -34.86 -4.69 -25.38
CA ASP A 254 -35.69 -4.20 -26.48
C ASP A 254 -35.70 -5.20 -27.65
N LEU A 255 -34.55 -5.83 -27.92
CA LEU A 255 -34.45 -6.94 -28.87
C LEU A 255 -35.30 -8.14 -28.41
N LYS A 256 -35.24 -8.52 -27.13
CA LYS A 256 -36.06 -9.62 -26.60
C LYS A 256 -37.55 -9.32 -26.70
N GLN A 257 -37.97 -8.08 -26.48
CA GLN A 257 -39.36 -7.66 -26.60
C GLN A 257 -39.85 -7.68 -28.05
N SER A 258 -39.05 -7.15 -28.99
CA SER A 258 -39.40 -7.13 -30.43
C SER A 258 -39.49 -8.51 -31.08
N VAL A 259 -38.69 -9.48 -30.62
CA VAL A 259 -38.81 -10.89 -31.07
C VAL A 259 -40.17 -11.49 -30.68
N SER A 260 -40.78 -11.05 -29.57
CA SER A 260 -42.11 -11.54 -29.16
C SER A 260 -43.25 -10.99 -30.02
N THR A 261 -43.03 -9.86 -30.71
CA THR A 261 -44.04 -9.14 -31.49
C THR A 261 -43.97 -9.42 -33.00
N GLN A 262 -43.10 -10.32 -33.45
CA GLN A 262 -42.90 -10.72 -34.87
C GLN A 262 -42.55 -9.57 -35.85
N VAL A 263 -42.39 -8.33 -35.37
CA VAL A 263 -41.84 -7.20 -36.12
C VAL A 263 -40.37 -7.08 -35.74
N VAL A 264 -39.51 -7.76 -36.53
CA VAL A 264 -38.06 -7.67 -36.36
C VAL A 264 -37.60 -6.31 -36.88
N SER A 265 -37.34 -5.37 -35.98
CA SER A 265 -36.74 -4.10 -36.35
C SER A 265 -35.22 -4.27 -36.53
N THR A 266 -34.75 -4.24 -37.78
CA THR A 266 -33.32 -4.29 -38.14
C THR A 266 -32.50 -3.21 -37.46
N THR A 267 -33.11 -2.08 -37.11
CA THR A 267 -32.46 -0.97 -36.39
C THR A 267 -32.06 -1.36 -34.97
N ILE A 268 -32.94 -2.04 -34.22
CA ILE A 268 -32.68 -2.47 -32.83
C ILE A 268 -31.51 -3.46 -32.80
N PHE A 269 -31.44 -4.36 -33.78
CA PHE A 269 -30.33 -5.30 -33.90
C PHE A 269 -28.99 -4.60 -34.19
N LEU A 270 -28.98 -3.62 -35.10
CA LEU A 270 -27.78 -2.84 -35.43
C LEU A 270 -27.31 -2.01 -34.22
N GLU A 271 -28.22 -1.41 -33.46
CA GLU A 271 -27.89 -0.67 -32.24
C GLU A 271 -27.36 -1.56 -31.12
N ALA A 272 -27.93 -2.76 -30.94
CA ALA A 272 -27.44 -3.76 -30.00
C ALA A 272 -26.03 -4.23 -30.37
N ARG A 273 -25.81 -4.54 -31.65
CA ARG A 273 -24.50 -4.94 -32.19
C ARG A 273 -23.46 -3.85 -32.02
N SER A 274 -23.76 -2.62 -32.44
CA SER A 274 -22.87 -1.46 -32.30
C SER A 274 -22.46 -1.21 -30.83
N SER A 275 -23.42 -1.35 -29.91
CA SER A 275 -23.14 -1.18 -28.47
C SER A 275 -22.24 -2.30 -27.91
N LEU A 276 -22.36 -3.52 -28.43
CA LEU A 276 -21.54 -4.66 -28.02
C LEU A 276 -20.13 -4.57 -28.60
N GLU A 277 -19.99 -4.11 -29.84
CA GLU A 277 -18.69 -3.82 -30.47
C GLU A 277 -17.95 -2.73 -29.70
N ALA A 278 -18.63 -1.63 -29.34
CA ALA A 278 -18.05 -0.58 -28.50
C ALA A 278 -17.58 -1.10 -27.13
N LEU A 279 -18.35 -1.99 -26.50
CA LEU A 279 -17.97 -2.61 -25.23
C LEU A 279 -16.74 -3.52 -25.37
N MET A 280 -16.67 -4.31 -26.44
CA MET A 280 -15.49 -5.12 -26.72
C MET A 280 -14.24 -4.27 -26.95
N ASP A 281 -14.35 -3.15 -27.65
CA ASP A 281 -13.20 -2.29 -27.93
C ASP A 281 -12.67 -1.61 -26.67
N VAL A 282 -13.55 -1.15 -25.77
CA VAL A 282 -13.14 -0.65 -24.44
C VAL A 282 -12.43 -1.75 -23.63
N LEU A 283 -12.94 -2.99 -23.66
CA LEU A 283 -12.30 -4.12 -22.97
C LEU A 283 -10.93 -4.48 -23.57
N LYS A 284 -10.77 -4.40 -24.89
CA LYS A 284 -9.46 -4.62 -25.56
C LYS A 284 -8.44 -3.56 -25.12
N VAL A 285 -8.83 -2.28 -25.10
CA VAL A 285 -7.96 -1.19 -24.62
C VAL A 285 -7.57 -1.43 -23.16
N PHE A 286 -8.51 -1.87 -22.32
CA PHE A 286 -8.24 -2.19 -20.92
C PHE A 286 -7.25 -3.37 -20.77
N GLN A 287 -7.44 -4.41 -21.57
CA GLN A 287 -6.55 -5.58 -21.58
C GLN A 287 -5.16 -5.22 -22.09
N GLN A 288 -5.05 -4.37 -23.11
CA GLN A 288 -3.77 -3.87 -23.62
C GLN A 288 -3.07 -2.96 -22.59
N SER A 289 -3.78 -2.03 -21.96
CA SER A 289 -3.23 -1.18 -20.89
C SER A 289 -2.68 -2.01 -19.72
N SER A 290 -3.36 -3.09 -19.35
CA SER A 290 -2.89 -4.03 -18.32
C SER A 290 -1.63 -4.82 -18.74
N ARG A 291 -1.40 -5.02 -20.04
CA ARG A 291 -0.20 -5.70 -20.58
C ARG A 291 0.98 -4.75 -20.76
N VAL A 292 0.74 -3.52 -21.22
CA VAL A 292 1.78 -2.49 -21.35
C VAL A 292 2.34 -2.09 -19.98
N SER A 293 1.48 -2.05 -18.95
CA SER A 293 1.93 -1.86 -17.56
C SER A 293 2.81 -3.01 -17.04
N ARG A 294 2.85 -4.17 -17.70
CA ARG A 294 3.76 -5.28 -17.35
C ARG A 294 5.09 -5.20 -18.09
N ARG A 295 5.10 -4.80 -19.37
CA ARG A 295 6.33 -4.75 -20.19
C ARG A 295 7.26 -3.60 -19.85
N ALA A 296 6.72 -2.47 -19.39
CA ALA A 296 7.54 -1.32 -18.94
C ALA A 296 8.37 -1.60 -17.66
N ILE A 297 8.41 -2.84 -17.18
CA ILE A 297 9.22 -3.29 -16.03
C ILE A 297 10.37 -4.20 -16.50
N ASP A 298 10.32 -4.76 -17.71
CA ASP A 298 11.29 -5.78 -18.18
C ASP A 298 12.27 -5.28 -19.26
N ASP A 299 12.10 -4.07 -19.82
CA ASP A 299 12.83 -3.61 -21.02
C ASP A 299 14.02 -2.66 -20.78
N ASP A 300 14.55 -2.53 -19.55
CA ASP A 300 15.71 -1.63 -19.27
C ASP A 300 17.09 -2.34 -19.20
N ASP A 301 17.21 -3.63 -19.56
CA ASP A 301 18.46 -4.41 -19.36
C ASP A 301 19.14 -4.96 -20.64
N GLU A 302 18.76 -4.56 -21.85
CA GLU A 302 19.48 -4.97 -23.07
C GLU A 302 19.95 -3.80 -23.92
N GLU A 303 21.14 -3.28 -23.60
CA GLU A 303 22.05 -2.86 -24.66
C GLU A 303 23.50 -3.08 -24.24
N ASN A 304 24.24 -3.77 -25.13
CA ASN A 304 25.69 -3.88 -25.23
C ASN A 304 26.33 -5.22 -24.78
N GLN A 305 26.30 -6.21 -25.68
CA GLN A 305 27.36 -7.22 -25.76
C GLN A 305 27.78 -7.44 -27.22
N SER A 306 29.03 -7.10 -27.52
CA SER A 306 29.78 -7.58 -28.67
C SER A 306 30.51 -8.89 -28.32
N SER A 307 30.67 -9.69 -29.37
CA SER A 307 30.90 -11.14 -29.39
C SER A 307 32.20 -11.67 -28.78
N SER A 308 32.13 -12.85 -28.16
CA SER A 308 33.03 -13.97 -28.48
C SER A 308 32.41 -15.32 -28.09
N GLU A 309 32.53 -16.30 -28.99
CA GLU A 309 32.03 -17.68 -28.87
C GLU A 309 32.93 -18.56 -27.98
N VAL A 310 32.33 -19.61 -27.37
CA VAL A 310 32.79 -21.03 -27.21
C VAL A 310 32.00 -21.71 -26.04
N PRO A 311 31.77 -23.05 -26.05
CA PRO A 311 30.48 -23.62 -25.65
C PRO A 311 30.46 -24.64 -24.50
N ILE A 312 29.22 -25.02 -24.13
CA ILE A 312 28.72 -26.24 -23.42
C ILE A 312 28.89 -26.34 -21.90
N GLY A 313 27.74 -26.49 -21.20
CA GLY A 313 27.63 -27.13 -19.88
C GLY A 313 26.31 -26.87 -19.18
N ALA A 314 25.43 -27.88 -19.16
CA ALA A 314 24.02 -27.83 -18.75
C ALA A 314 23.74 -27.70 -17.23
N VAL A 315 22.50 -27.29 -16.90
CA VAL A 315 21.51 -27.92 -15.98
C VAL A 315 20.69 -26.88 -15.17
N HIS A 316 19.43 -27.24 -14.98
CA HIS A 316 18.18 -26.53 -14.76
C HIS A 316 17.86 -26.03 -13.33
N ASP A 317 16.84 -25.15 -13.31
CA ASP A 317 15.77 -24.92 -12.30
C ASP A 317 16.02 -24.09 -11.03
N ALA A 318 15.39 -22.91 -10.94
CA ALA A 318 14.04 -22.77 -10.36
C ALA A 318 13.58 -21.29 -10.39
N SER A 319 12.47 -21.04 -11.09
CA SER A 319 11.81 -19.74 -11.20
C SER A 319 10.90 -19.50 -9.98
N SER A 320 11.18 -18.47 -9.19
CA SER A 320 10.31 -18.01 -8.10
C SER A 320 9.42 -16.86 -8.59
N THR A 321 8.14 -17.15 -8.73
CA THR A 321 7.09 -16.20 -9.10
C THR A 321 6.67 -15.36 -7.88
N SER A 322 6.67 -14.03 -8.02
CA SER A 322 6.04 -13.11 -7.07
C SER A 322 5.08 -12.16 -7.79
N GLU A 323 3.89 -12.67 -8.11
CA GLU A 323 2.73 -11.90 -8.55
C GLU A 323 1.62 -12.01 -7.49
N SER A 324 1.52 -11.09 -6.53
CA SER A 324 0.44 -11.13 -5.51
C SER A 324 -0.53 -9.94 -5.53
N SER A 325 -0.19 -8.77 -6.08
CA SER A 325 -1.06 -7.59 -5.95
C SER A 325 -2.05 -7.39 -7.11
N ASN A 326 -1.77 -7.89 -8.32
CA ASN A 326 -2.71 -7.85 -9.46
C ASN A 326 -3.70 -9.03 -9.48
N PHE A 327 -3.50 -10.02 -8.61
CA PHE A 327 -4.24 -11.29 -8.65
C PHE A 327 -5.64 -11.21 -8.01
N GLU A 328 -5.85 -10.31 -7.03
CA GLU A 328 -7.13 -10.23 -6.31
C GLU A 328 -8.23 -9.52 -7.12
N CYS A 329 -7.91 -8.45 -7.84
CA CYS A 329 -8.89 -7.74 -8.67
C CYS A 329 -9.32 -8.56 -9.89
N SER A 330 -8.39 -9.31 -10.49
CA SER A 330 -8.69 -10.23 -11.61
C SER A 330 -9.47 -11.48 -11.17
N ARG A 331 -9.25 -11.99 -9.94
CA ARG A 331 -10.04 -13.09 -9.35
C ARG A 331 -11.48 -12.67 -9.05
N LEU A 332 -11.70 -11.48 -8.49
CA LEU A 332 -13.04 -10.96 -8.22
C LEU A 332 -13.84 -10.68 -9.51
N LEU A 333 -13.20 -10.12 -10.54
CA LEU A 333 -13.83 -9.92 -11.86
C LEU A 333 -14.14 -11.24 -12.60
N LYS A 334 -13.23 -12.22 -12.57
CA LYS A 334 -13.49 -13.56 -13.12
C LYS A 334 -14.61 -14.29 -12.38
N ALA A 335 -14.70 -14.16 -11.06
CA ALA A 335 -15.78 -14.76 -10.27
C ALA A 335 -17.14 -14.13 -10.59
N VAL A 336 -17.22 -12.80 -10.75
CA VAL A 336 -18.46 -12.10 -11.11
C VAL A 336 -18.92 -12.46 -12.54
N PHE A 337 -17.98 -12.54 -13.50
CA PHE A 337 -18.29 -12.94 -14.87
C PHE A 337 -18.65 -14.43 -15.00
N GLN A 338 -17.95 -15.34 -14.32
CA GLN A 338 -18.29 -16.77 -14.33
C GLN A 338 -19.64 -17.05 -13.67
N THR A 339 -20.01 -16.28 -12.63
CA THR A 339 -21.30 -16.45 -11.95
C THR A 339 -22.47 -15.93 -12.80
N LYS A 340 -22.28 -14.87 -13.59
CA LYS A 340 -23.30 -14.38 -14.54
C LYS A 340 -23.36 -15.19 -15.84
N ALA A 341 -22.23 -15.66 -16.38
CA ALA A 341 -22.20 -16.53 -17.56
C ALA A 341 -22.83 -17.90 -17.27
N ARG A 342 -22.61 -18.48 -16.08
CA ARG A 342 -23.30 -19.71 -15.65
C ARG A 342 -24.81 -19.51 -15.49
N ARG A 343 -25.28 -18.34 -15.05
CA ARG A 343 -26.73 -18.02 -15.00
C ARG A 343 -27.34 -17.85 -16.40
N LEU A 344 -26.60 -17.29 -17.36
CA LEU A 344 -27.05 -17.15 -18.76
C LEU A 344 -27.10 -18.49 -19.50
N VAL A 345 -26.10 -19.37 -19.29
CA VAL A 345 -26.11 -20.73 -19.86
C VAL A 345 -27.19 -21.61 -19.20
N HIS A 346 -27.46 -21.42 -17.90
CA HIS A 346 -28.53 -22.16 -17.22
C HIS A 346 -29.94 -21.70 -17.63
N LEU A 347 -30.12 -20.41 -17.95
CA LEU A 347 -31.36 -19.89 -18.54
C LEU A 347 -31.56 -20.33 -20.00
N GLN A 348 -30.49 -20.61 -20.74
CA GLN A 348 -30.57 -21.16 -22.10
C GLN A 348 -30.84 -22.67 -22.10
N HIS A 349 -30.39 -23.40 -21.07
CA HIS A 349 -30.67 -24.84 -20.88
C HIS A 349 -32.03 -25.15 -20.24
N GLN A 350 -32.70 -24.20 -19.56
CA GLN A 350 -34.04 -24.43 -19.01
C GLN A 350 -35.17 -24.23 -20.03
N VAL A 351 -34.88 -23.71 -21.23
CA VAL A 351 -35.86 -23.56 -22.31
C VAL A 351 -35.93 -24.82 -23.19
N TRP A 352 -35.01 -25.77 -23.04
CA TRP A 352 -35.00 -27.02 -23.82
C TRP A 352 -34.72 -28.24 -22.93
N ILE A 353 -35.72 -29.12 -22.87
CA ILE A 353 -35.73 -30.57 -22.55
C ILE A 353 -36.45 -30.96 -21.23
N PRO A 354 -37.33 -31.99 -21.26
CA PRO A 354 -38.30 -32.31 -20.20
C PRO A 354 -37.79 -33.33 -19.18
N HIS A 355 -38.52 -33.40 -18.05
CA HIS A 355 -38.53 -34.38 -16.97
C HIS A 355 -37.72 -35.69 -17.16
N HIS A 356 -36.78 -35.98 -16.25
CA HIS A 356 -36.73 -37.25 -15.50
C HIS A 356 -35.77 -37.18 -14.29
N ARG A 357 -36.17 -37.90 -13.21
CA ARG A 357 -35.50 -38.07 -11.89
C ARG A 357 -34.04 -38.54 -12.00
N LEU A 358 -33.23 -38.25 -10.97
CA LEU A 358 -32.53 -39.26 -10.14
C LEU A 358 -31.78 -38.68 -8.92
N HIS A 359 -31.61 -39.55 -7.93
CA HIS A 359 -31.11 -39.39 -6.56
C HIS A 359 -29.59 -39.12 -6.44
N LEU A 360 -29.25 -38.24 -5.48
CA LEU A 360 -28.09 -38.10 -4.55
C LEU A 360 -26.99 -39.22 -4.46
N PRO A 361 -25.74 -38.92 -3.98
CA PRO A 361 -25.52 -38.75 -2.53
C PRO A 361 -24.47 -37.74 -2.00
N LEU A 362 -24.87 -37.15 -0.86
CA LEU A 362 -24.17 -36.35 0.13
C LEU A 362 -23.18 -37.18 0.97
N GLN A 363 -21.96 -37.46 0.47
CA GLN A 363 -20.91 -38.08 1.31
C GLN A 363 -19.55 -37.38 1.31
N LEU A 364 -19.37 -36.30 0.55
CA LEU A 364 -18.11 -35.54 0.51
C LEU A 364 -18.09 -34.26 1.38
N LEU A 365 -19.22 -33.90 2.00
CA LEU A 365 -19.34 -32.71 2.84
C LEU A 365 -19.20 -32.96 4.35
N GLN A 366 -19.28 -34.22 4.80
CA GLN A 366 -19.13 -34.55 6.22
C GLN A 366 -17.65 -34.63 6.65
N ARG A 367 -16.75 -35.11 5.77
CA ARG A 367 -15.33 -35.34 6.09
C ARG A 367 -14.49 -34.07 6.26
N ARG A 368 -14.99 -32.91 5.83
CA ARG A 368 -14.30 -31.62 5.93
C ARG A 368 -14.63 -30.87 7.23
N ARG A 369 -15.68 -31.29 7.94
CA ARG A 369 -16.11 -30.67 9.20
C ARG A 369 -15.37 -31.24 10.42
N ASP A 370 -14.92 -32.49 10.33
CA ASP A 370 -14.24 -33.17 11.45
C ASP A 370 -12.74 -32.82 11.57
N LEU A 371 -12.12 -32.29 10.50
CA LEU A 371 -10.71 -31.86 10.51
C LEU A 371 -10.50 -30.44 11.09
N LEU A 372 -11.58 -29.68 11.35
CA LEU A 372 -11.51 -28.37 11.99
C LEU A 372 -11.75 -28.42 13.53
N ALA A 373 -12.00 -29.60 14.08
CA ALA A 373 -12.30 -29.80 15.51
C ALA A 373 -11.08 -30.24 16.35
N GLN A 374 -9.91 -30.49 15.75
CA GLN A 374 -8.69 -30.83 16.47
C GLN A 374 -7.76 -29.62 16.56
N GLY A 375 -7.85 -28.92 17.70
CA GLY A 375 -7.10 -27.70 17.99
C GLY A 375 -5.59 -27.92 18.01
N TYR A 376 -4.88 -27.03 17.32
CA TYR A 376 -3.43 -26.84 17.44
C TYR A 376 -3.16 -25.55 18.22
N PRO A 377 -2.61 -25.62 19.45
CA PRO A 377 -2.10 -24.46 20.15
C PRO A 377 -0.59 -24.35 19.88
N GLY A 378 -0.21 -23.53 18.90
CA GLY A 378 1.20 -23.29 18.62
C GLY A 378 1.39 -22.16 17.62
N LEU A 379 2.24 -21.20 17.97
CA LEU A 379 2.60 -19.98 17.22
C LEU A 379 1.59 -18.82 17.29
N ARG A 380 1.66 -18.06 18.38
CA ARG A 380 1.51 -16.59 18.34
C ARG A 380 2.49 -15.93 19.30
N GLU A 381 3.77 -15.89 18.93
CA GLU A 381 4.68 -14.90 19.52
C GLU A 381 4.59 -13.61 18.69
N ASN A 382 3.72 -12.71 19.13
CA ASN A 382 3.78 -11.32 18.72
C ASN A 382 4.97 -10.68 19.44
N ILE A 383 6.02 -10.29 18.72
CA ILE A 383 7.08 -9.43 19.27
C ILE A 383 6.47 -8.04 19.47
N ARG A 384 5.86 -7.87 20.64
CA ARG A 384 5.42 -6.58 21.13
C ARG A 384 6.68 -5.80 21.46
N TRP A 385 6.78 -4.56 21.00
CA TRP A 385 7.85 -3.64 21.42
C TRP A 385 7.91 -3.39 22.94
N ARG A 386 7.01 -4.01 23.73
CA ARG A 386 7.06 -4.06 25.20
C ARG A 386 8.21 -4.91 25.77
N HIS A 387 8.78 -5.87 25.03
CA HIS A 387 9.97 -6.63 25.49
C HIS A 387 11.31 -5.91 25.24
N PHE A 388 11.30 -4.67 24.75
CA PHE A 388 12.47 -3.82 24.57
C PHE A 388 12.60 -2.74 25.66
N ARG A 389 12.38 -3.13 26.92
CA ARG A 389 12.81 -2.38 28.12
C ARG A 389 13.45 -3.36 29.10
N ARG A 390 14.78 -3.39 29.12
CA ARG A 390 15.58 -3.40 30.34
C ARG A 390 16.78 -2.51 30.11
#